data_AF-A0A4R3XMZ5-F1
#
_entry.id   AF-A0A4R3XMZ5-F1
#
_cell.length_a   1.000
_cell.length_b   1.000
_cell.length_c   1.000
_cell.angle_alpha   90.00
_cell.angle_beta   90.00
_cell.angle_gamma   90.00
#
_symmetry.space_group_name_H-M   'P 1'
#
loop_
_entity.id
_entity.type
_entity.pdbx_description
1 polymer ?
#
loop_
_entity_poly.entity_id
_entity_poly.type
_entity_poly.pdbx_seq_one_letter_code
_entity_poly.pdbx_strand_id
1 'polypeptide(L)'
;MTNRRLLNRNTAFLIAASFACCFAATASAQSTTSQMEGLKLSNDQPIQIQSDQLEIKEQEKKAFFTGNVQVVQGSTTMKAGKMTVLYTGEGASVTSGNANIDKIFLDDTVFLTSGTQQATAEKGEFDMATQTFVLSGKQVVLSEGPNVFKGCKLTVLMETGQAKLDACGGRVEILLDPKSRQPQQKQ
;
A
#
# COMPACT_ATOMS: atom_id res chain seq x y z
N MET A 1 -3.70 -77.07 56.89
CA MET A 1 -2.45 -76.32 57.11
C MET A 1 -2.65 -74.93 56.51
N THR A 2 -3.01 -73.93 57.35
CA THR A 2 -2.14 -72.78 57.76
C THR A 2 -1.70 -71.93 56.54
N ASN A 3 -1.96 -70.64 56.36
CA ASN A 3 -2.05 -69.43 57.21
C ASN A 3 -2.69 -68.29 56.33
N ARG A 4 -3.61 -67.42 56.77
CA ARG A 4 -3.50 -66.21 57.65
C ARG A 4 -3.33 -64.87 56.87
N ARG A 5 -4.11 -63.85 57.29
CA ARG A 5 -3.98 -62.35 57.17
C ARG A 5 -4.69 -61.68 55.97
N LEU A 6 -5.76 -60.89 56.17
CA LEU A 6 -5.88 -59.49 56.66
C LEU A 6 -5.21 -58.44 55.74
N LEU A 7 -5.99 -57.54 55.11
CA LEU A 7 -6.14 -56.10 55.44
C LEU A 7 -6.78 -55.25 54.32
N ASN A 8 -7.68 -54.35 54.75
CA ASN A 8 -8.22 -53.17 54.08
C ASN A 8 -7.17 -52.22 53.47
N ARG A 9 -7.51 -51.50 52.37
CA ARG A 9 -7.79 -50.03 52.34
C ARG A 9 -7.90 -49.45 50.92
N ASN A 10 -8.93 -48.61 50.75
CA ASN A 10 -9.07 -47.36 49.98
C ASN A 10 -8.20 -47.16 48.71
N THR A 11 -8.85 -46.81 47.59
CA THR A 11 -9.01 -45.40 47.14
C THR A 11 -9.73 -45.35 45.79
N ALA A 12 -10.69 -44.43 45.69
CA ALA A 12 -11.42 -44.08 44.48
C ALA A 12 -10.60 -43.16 43.58
N PHE A 13 -10.76 -43.24 42.25
CA PHE A 13 -10.57 -42.09 41.37
C PHE A 13 -11.51 -42.17 40.15
N LEU A 14 -12.13 -41.02 39.89
CA LEU A 14 -13.21 -40.72 38.96
C LEU A 14 -12.77 -40.82 37.49
N ILE A 15 -13.62 -41.40 36.64
CA ILE A 15 -13.44 -41.43 35.18
C ILE A 15 -13.99 -40.12 34.59
N ALA A 16 -13.09 -39.36 33.95
CA ALA A 16 -13.33 -38.08 33.33
C ALA A 16 -14.12 -38.20 32.00
N ALA A 17 -15.11 -37.33 31.83
CA ALA A 17 -15.81 -37.12 30.57
C ALA A 17 -14.97 -36.24 29.63
N SER A 18 -14.61 -36.78 28.46
CA SER A 18 -13.88 -36.07 27.40
C SER A 18 -14.85 -35.30 26.51
N PHE A 19 -14.81 -33.97 26.64
CA PHE A 19 -15.55 -33.01 25.82
C PHE A 19 -14.82 -32.78 24.49
N ALA A 20 -15.54 -32.93 23.38
CA ALA A 20 -15.05 -32.76 22.02
C ALA A 20 -14.79 -31.27 21.70
N CYS A 21 -13.56 -30.92 21.33
CA CYS A 21 -13.21 -29.61 20.74
C CYS A 21 -12.94 -29.77 19.25
N CYS A 22 -13.91 -29.41 18.41
CA CYS A 22 -13.68 -29.12 16.99
C CYS A 22 -13.04 -27.73 16.88
N PHE A 23 -11.71 -27.68 16.68
CA PHE A 23 -11.02 -26.44 16.29
C PHE A 23 -11.26 -26.19 14.79
N ALA A 24 -12.11 -25.23 14.48
CA ALA A 24 -12.14 -24.61 13.15
C ALA A 24 -10.91 -23.71 13.01
N ALA A 25 -9.96 -24.09 12.17
CA ALA A 25 -8.83 -23.25 11.82
C ALA A 25 -9.33 -22.07 10.98
N THR A 26 -9.36 -20.88 11.55
CA THR A 26 -9.53 -19.63 10.81
C THR A 26 -8.27 -19.39 9.99
N ALA A 27 -8.39 -19.54 8.67
CA ALA A 27 -7.36 -19.12 7.73
C ALA A 27 -7.24 -17.59 7.78
N SER A 28 -6.27 -17.09 8.53
CA SER A 28 -5.87 -15.68 8.48
C SER A 28 -5.25 -15.42 7.11
N ALA A 29 -5.93 -14.62 6.29
CA ALA A 29 -5.34 -14.03 5.10
C ALA A 29 -4.21 -13.09 5.57
N GLN A 30 -2.97 -13.57 5.50
CA GLN A 30 -1.79 -12.79 5.84
C GLN A 30 -1.61 -11.70 4.78
N SER A 31 -2.17 -10.51 5.04
CA SER A 31 -1.83 -9.30 4.31
C SER A 31 -0.35 -8.99 4.53
N THR A 32 0.43 -9.00 3.46
CA THR A 32 1.83 -8.57 3.51
C THR A 32 1.86 -7.05 3.55
N THR A 33 2.14 -6.50 4.72
CA THR A 33 2.41 -5.06 4.92
C THR A 33 3.91 -4.86 4.87
N SER A 34 4.40 -4.02 3.96
CA SER A 34 5.81 -3.63 3.87
C SER A 34 5.92 -2.12 4.01
N GLN A 35 6.93 -1.65 4.75
CA GLN A 35 7.28 -0.23 4.80
C GLN A 35 8.13 0.09 3.58
N MET A 36 7.59 0.93 2.69
CA MET A 36 8.29 1.45 1.51
C MET A 36 8.72 2.89 1.80
N GLU A 37 9.91 3.06 2.38
CA GLU A 37 10.48 4.37 2.71
C GLU A 37 10.68 5.27 1.49
N GLY A 38 10.90 4.71 0.30
CA GLY A 38 10.99 5.48 -0.94
C GLY A 38 9.67 6.12 -1.35
N LEU A 39 8.52 5.51 -1.05
CA LEU A 39 7.22 6.07 -1.43
C LEU A 39 6.72 7.17 -0.49
N LYS A 40 7.46 7.49 0.58
CA LYS A 40 7.12 8.59 1.48
C LYS A 40 7.35 9.93 0.78
N LEU A 41 6.27 10.57 0.35
CA LEU A 41 6.33 11.96 -0.13
C LEU A 41 6.78 12.86 1.03
N SER A 42 7.89 13.58 0.82
CA SER A 42 8.42 14.53 1.80
C SER A 42 7.64 15.85 1.66
N ASN A 43 6.79 16.17 2.63
CA ASN A 43 5.91 17.35 2.60
C ASN A 43 6.66 18.71 2.64
N ASP A 44 7.98 18.70 2.82
CA ASP A 44 8.80 19.92 2.97
C ASP A 44 9.48 20.37 1.65
N GLN A 45 9.36 19.58 0.58
CA GLN A 45 9.99 19.88 -0.71
C GLN A 45 8.99 20.52 -1.68
N PRO A 46 9.41 21.48 -2.52
CA PRO A 46 8.54 22.07 -3.55
C PRO A 46 7.97 21.01 -4.50
N ILE A 47 6.71 21.19 -4.89
CA ILE A 47 6.05 20.38 -5.90
C ILE A 47 6.13 21.14 -7.23
N GLN A 48 6.74 20.53 -8.24
CA GLN A 48 6.74 21.04 -9.60
C GLN A 48 5.83 20.18 -10.48
N ILE A 49 4.95 20.82 -11.24
CA ILE A 49 4.04 20.18 -12.19
C ILE A 49 4.30 20.76 -13.58
N GLN A 50 4.43 19.89 -14.58
CA GLN A 50 4.56 20.22 -15.99
C GLN A 50 3.52 19.45 -16.79
N SER A 51 2.96 20.07 -17.83
CA SER A 51 2.03 19.46 -18.79
C SER A 51 1.98 20.27 -20.08
N ASP A 52 1.37 19.70 -21.12
CA ASP A 52 1.16 20.41 -22.39
C ASP A 52 0.09 21.51 -22.26
N GLN A 53 -0.96 21.23 -21.48
CA GLN A 53 -2.05 22.17 -21.22
C GLN A 53 -2.46 22.17 -19.75
N LEU A 54 -2.89 23.33 -19.27
CA LEU A 54 -3.54 23.57 -17.99
C LEU A 54 -4.87 24.32 -18.22
N GLU A 55 -5.96 23.76 -17.71
CA GLU A 55 -7.27 24.41 -17.64
C GLU A 55 -7.71 24.52 -16.18
N ILE A 56 -8.10 25.71 -15.74
CA ILE A 56 -8.58 25.95 -14.38
C ILE A 56 -10.07 26.28 -14.44
N LYS A 57 -10.85 25.53 -13.66
CA LYS A 57 -12.29 25.74 -13.49
C LYS A 57 -12.55 26.18 -12.06
N GLU A 58 -12.49 27.49 -11.86
CA GLU A 58 -12.62 28.11 -10.53
C GLU A 58 -13.97 27.79 -9.86
N GLN A 59 -15.07 27.76 -10.64
CA GLN A 59 -16.41 27.43 -10.11
C GLN A 59 -16.50 25.98 -9.64
N GLU A 60 -15.76 25.07 -10.28
CA GLU A 60 -15.70 23.66 -9.90
C GLU A 60 -14.61 23.35 -8.88
N LYS A 61 -13.73 24.32 -8.61
CA LYS A 61 -12.51 24.17 -7.80
C LYS A 61 -11.60 23.04 -8.29
N LYS A 62 -11.38 23.02 -9.61
CA LYS A 62 -10.55 22.01 -10.29
C LYS A 62 -9.52 22.62 -11.21
N ALA A 63 -8.34 22.02 -11.25
CA ALA A 63 -7.34 22.26 -12.27
C ALA A 63 -7.06 20.97 -13.04
N PHE A 64 -7.14 21.04 -14.36
CA PHE A 64 -6.91 19.93 -15.28
C PHE A 64 -5.59 20.15 -16.01
N PHE A 65 -4.66 19.22 -15.80
CA PHE A 65 -3.39 19.15 -16.49
C PHE A 65 -3.49 17.99 -17.49
N THR A 66 -3.27 18.26 -18.77
CA THR A 66 -3.40 17.24 -19.82
C THR A 66 -2.20 17.25 -20.75
N GLY A 67 -1.79 16.04 -21.16
CA GLY A 67 -0.65 15.83 -22.04
C GLY A 67 0.67 15.87 -21.28
N ASN A 68 1.43 14.78 -21.39
CA ASN A 68 2.80 14.63 -20.85
C ASN A 68 2.96 15.13 -19.40
N VAL A 69 1.99 14.83 -18.52
CA VAL A 69 2.02 15.35 -17.16
C VAL A 69 3.23 14.76 -16.43
N GLN A 70 4.06 15.62 -15.85
CA GLN A 70 5.17 15.25 -14.99
C GLN A 70 5.11 16.04 -13.69
N VAL A 71 5.17 15.33 -12.57
CA VAL A 71 5.24 15.90 -11.22
C VAL A 71 6.57 15.50 -10.59
N VAL A 72 7.29 16.46 -10.03
CA VAL A 72 8.57 16.23 -9.33
C VAL A 72 8.49 16.85 -7.94
N GLN A 73 8.86 16.08 -6.92
CA GLN A 73 9.00 16.55 -5.55
C GLN A 73 10.17 15.82 -4.88
N GLY A 74 11.23 16.57 -4.55
CA GLY A 74 12.47 15.97 -4.03
C GLY A 74 13.03 14.93 -5.01
N SER A 75 13.16 13.68 -4.57
CA SER A 75 13.61 12.54 -5.37
C SER A 75 12.48 11.76 -6.06
N THR A 76 11.22 12.12 -5.79
CA THR A 76 10.05 11.44 -6.35
C THR A 76 9.67 12.10 -7.67
N THR A 77 9.49 11.28 -8.70
CA THR A 77 8.96 11.70 -9.99
C THR A 77 7.74 10.86 -10.33
N MET A 78 6.68 11.54 -10.79
CA MET A 78 5.45 10.90 -11.25
C MET A 78 5.12 11.40 -12.65
N LYS A 79 4.63 10.50 -13.49
CA LYS A 79 4.17 10.81 -14.85
C LYS A 79 2.78 10.24 -15.09
N ALA A 80 1.96 10.97 -15.84
CA ALA A 80 0.62 10.56 -16.25
C ALA A 80 0.22 11.22 -17.57
N GLY A 81 -0.79 10.69 -18.26
CA GLY A 81 -1.36 11.38 -19.42
C GLY A 81 -2.28 12.55 -19.01
N LYS A 82 -2.99 12.40 -17.88
CA LYS A 82 -3.84 13.45 -17.31
C LYS A 82 -3.70 13.51 -15.79
N MET A 83 -3.86 14.71 -15.25
CA MET A 83 -3.96 14.95 -13.81
C MET A 83 -5.06 15.97 -13.52
N THR A 84 -5.91 15.67 -12.55
CA THR A 84 -6.94 16.59 -12.05
C THR A 84 -6.67 16.88 -10.58
N VAL A 85 -6.54 18.15 -10.23
CA VAL A 85 -6.35 18.61 -8.85
C VAL A 85 -7.64 19.24 -8.36
N LEU A 86 -8.19 18.73 -7.27
CA LEU A 86 -9.30 19.33 -6.54
C LEU A 86 -8.74 20.15 -5.39
N TYR A 87 -9.23 21.37 -5.23
CA TYR A 87 -8.82 22.27 -4.16
C TYR A 87 -10.01 22.77 -3.34
N THR A 88 -9.71 23.21 -2.12
CA THR A 88 -10.69 23.73 -1.16
C THR A 88 -10.36 25.17 -0.78
N GLY A 89 -11.35 25.88 -0.22
CA GLY A 89 -11.26 27.30 0.12
C GLY A 89 -11.98 28.23 -0.87
N GLU A 90 -12.23 29.47 -0.46
CA GLU A 90 -12.72 30.56 -1.32
C GLU A 90 -11.52 31.37 -1.83
N GLY A 91 -11.47 31.67 -3.12
CA GLY A 91 -10.34 32.40 -3.73
C GLY A 91 -9.03 31.60 -3.84
N ALA A 92 -9.03 30.32 -3.46
CA ALA A 92 -7.94 29.40 -3.71
C ALA A 92 -7.84 29.12 -5.21
N SER A 93 -6.73 29.50 -5.84
CA SER A 93 -6.40 29.13 -7.21
C SER A 93 -5.01 28.52 -7.22
N VAL A 94 -4.77 27.52 -8.04
CA VAL A 94 -3.44 26.89 -8.16
C VAL A 94 -2.38 27.91 -8.59
N THR A 95 -2.81 29.00 -9.24
CA THR A 95 -1.96 30.12 -9.69
C THR A 95 -1.50 31.04 -8.56
N SER A 96 -2.23 31.11 -7.45
CA SER A 96 -1.91 32.00 -6.33
C SER A 96 -0.96 31.38 -5.30
N GLY A 97 -0.61 30.10 -5.46
CA GLY A 97 0.26 29.36 -4.53
C GLY A 97 -0.36 29.05 -3.16
N ASN A 98 -1.57 29.54 -2.89
CA ASN A 98 -2.28 29.37 -1.61
C ASN A 98 -3.45 28.37 -1.69
N ALA A 99 -3.49 27.53 -2.74
CA ALA A 99 -4.54 26.54 -2.88
C ALA A 99 -4.33 25.37 -1.91
N ASN A 100 -5.31 25.12 -1.05
CA ASN A 100 -5.37 23.89 -0.25
C ASN A 100 -5.83 22.76 -1.17
N ILE A 101 -4.88 21.90 -1.58
CA ILE A 101 -5.19 20.72 -2.39
C ILE A 101 -5.89 19.68 -1.51
N ASP A 102 -7.02 19.17 -1.97
CA ASP A 102 -7.80 18.13 -1.29
C ASP A 102 -7.47 16.75 -1.88
N LYS A 103 -7.63 16.61 -3.20
CA LYS A 103 -7.39 15.36 -3.91
C LYS A 103 -6.69 15.59 -5.25
N ILE A 104 -5.89 14.61 -5.65
CA ILE A 104 -5.26 14.56 -6.96
C ILE A 104 -5.68 13.25 -7.64
N PHE A 105 -6.22 13.35 -8.85
CA PHE A 105 -6.54 12.21 -9.70
C PHE A 105 -5.58 12.16 -10.87
N LEU A 106 -5.16 10.96 -11.23
CA LEU A 106 -4.23 10.67 -12.30
C LEU A 106 -4.83 9.59 -13.18
N ASP A 107 -4.82 9.82 -14.48
CA ASP A 107 -5.37 8.92 -15.49
C ASP A 107 -4.41 8.81 -16.68
N ASP A 108 -4.73 7.89 -17.59
CA ASP A 108 -3.95 7.59 -18.79
C ASP A 108 -2.53 7.11 -18.48
N THR A 109 -2.45 6.04 -17.68
CA THR A 109 -1.22 5.37 -17.24
C THR A 109 -0.35 6.23 -16.33
N VAL A 110 -0.23 5.77 -15.08
CA VAL A 110 0.56 6.41 -14.06
C VAL A 110 1.87 5.65 -13.90
N PHE A 111 2.98 6.38 -13.94
CA PHE A 111 4.31 5.87 -13.64
C PHE A 111 4.92 6.71 -12.52
N LEU A 112 5.26 6.08 -11.41
CA LEU A 112 5.88 6.70 -10.26
C LEU A 112 7.28 6.10 -10.07
N THR A 113 8.25 6.93 -9.74
CA THR A 113 9.61 6.54 -9.37
C THR A 113 10.01 7.29 -8.12
N SER A 114 10.57 6.58 -7.15
CA SER A 114 11.23 7.18 -6.01
C SER A 114 12.39 6.31 -5.53
N GLY A 115 13.60 6.86 -5.55
CA GLY A 115 14.82 6.09 -5.28
C GLY A 115 14.93 4.88 -6.20
N THR A 116 14.95 3.67 -5.62
CA THR A 116 14.99 2.38 -6.34
C THR A 116 13.62 1.79 -6.62
N GLN A 117 12.55 2.42 -6.12
CA GLN A 117 11.18 1.94 -6.23
C GLN A 117 10.50 2.56 -7.44
N GLN A 118 9.76 1.75 -8.18
CA GLN A 118 8.94 2.20 -9.29
C GLN A 118 7.56 1.55 -9.18
N ALA A 119 6.51 2.30 -9.50
CA ALA A 119 5.14 1.80 -9.55
C ALA A 119 4.47 2.21 -10.86
N THR A 120 3.76 1.27 -11.49
CA THR A 120 2.99 1.51 -12.71
C THR A 120 1.54 1.06 -12.51
N ALA A 121 0.60 1.89 -12.94
CA ALA A 121 -0.84 1.61 -12.86
C ALA A 121 -1.62 2.34 -13.97
N GLU A 122 -2.91 2.08 -14.10
CA GLU A 122 -3.78 2.81 -15.04
C GLU A 122 -4.22 4.15 -14.45
N LYS A 123 -4.50 4.16 -13.15
CA LYS A 123 -5.03 5.31 -12.41
C LYS A 123 -4.29 5.51 -11.10
N GLY A 124 -4.31 6.74 -10.61
CA GLY A 124 -3.85 7.12 -9.29
C GLY A 124 -4.80 8.10 -8.63
N GLU A 125 -5.02 7.94 -7.33
CA GLU A 125 -5.72 8.91 -6.49
C GLU A 125 -4.84 9.22 -5.28
N PHE A 126 -4.57 10.49 -5.04
CA PHE A 126 -3.93 10.96 -3.83
C PHE A 126 -4.92 11.79 -3.02
N ASP A 127 -5.15 11.36 -1.78
CA ASP A 127 -5.98 12.07 -0.82
C ASP A 127 -5.07 12.77 0.18
N MET A 128 -5.07 14.11 0.17
CA MET A 128 -4.17 14.92 1.00
C MET A 128 -4.58 14.88 2.47
N ALA A 129 -5.88 14.78 2.76
CA ALA A 129 -6.40 14.77 4.13
C ALA A 129 -5.97 13.51 4.90
N THR A 130 -6.02 12.35 4.22
CA THR A 130 -5.62 11.05 4.78
C THR A 130 -4.19 10.67 4.43
N GLN A 131 -3.48 11.49 3.66
CA GLN A 131 -2.14 11.23 3.13
C GLN A 131 -2.00 9.83 2.50
N THR A 132 -3.04 9.42 1.76
CA THR A 132 -3.12 8.07 1.18
C THR A 132 -3.05 8.14 -0.34
N PHE A 133 -2.08 7.42 -0.91
CA PHE A 133 -1.95 7.26 -2.35
C PHE A 133 -2.43 5.88 -2.80
N VAL A 134 -3.35 5.85 -3.75
CA VAL A 134 -3.93 4.63 -4.29
C VAL A 134 -3.65 4.56 -5.78
N LEU A 135 -2.90 3.56 -6.20
CA LEU A 135 -2.74 3.18 -7.59
C LEU A 135 -3.67 2.01 -7.92
N SER A 136 -4.36 2.06 -9.05
CA SER A 136 -5.32 1.01 -9.44
C SER A 136 -5.40 0.81 -10.95
N GLY A 137 -5.90 -0.36 -11.36
CA GLY A 137 -6.10 -0.73 -12.76
C GLY A 137 -6.31 -2.23 -12.92
N LYS A 138 -6.29 -2.73 -14.16
CA LYS A 138 -6.28 -4.17 -14.42
C LYS A 138 -5.01 -4.82 -13.87
N GLN A 139 -3.89 -4.10 -13.91
CA GLN A 139 -2.63 -4.52 -13.33
C GLN A 139 -1.92 -3.31 -12.72
N VAL A 140 -1.47 -3.49 -11.48
CA VAL A 140 -0.53 -2.61 -10.79
C VAL A 140 0.77 -3.36 -10.61
N VAL A 141 1.87 -2.75 -11.06
CA VAL A 141 3.20 -3.32 -10.94
C VAL A 141 4.03 -2.42 -10.06
N LEU A 142 4.62 -2.99 -9.03
CA LEU A 142 5.59 -2.35 -8.17
C LEU A 142 6.93 -3.08 -8.37
N SER A 143 8.01 -2.34 -8.51
CA SER A 143 9.36 -2.92 -8.56
C SER A 143 10.29 -2.21 -7.61
N GLU A 144 11.14 -2.97 -6.95
CA GLU A 144 12.21 -2.47 -6.09
C GLU A 144 13.52 -3.13 -6.50
N GLY A 145 14.35 -2.38 -7.22
CA GLY A 145 15.50 -2.96 -7.92
C GLY A 145 15.06 -4.10 -8.84
N PRO A 146 15.58 -5.34 -8.66
CA PRO A 146 15.21 -6.47 -9.50
C PRO A 146 13.97 -7.24 -9.02
N ASN A 147 13.40 -6.87 -7.86
CA ASN A 147 12.20 -7.51 -7.32
C ASN A 147 10.94 -6.88 -7.93
N VAL A 148 9.94 -7.70 -8.25
CA VAL A 148 8.70 -7.25 -8.89
C VAL A 148 7.49 -7.83 -8.17
N PHE A 149 6.51 -6.99 -7.89
CA PHE A 149 5.25 -7.30 -7.25
C PHE A 149 4.11 -6.89 -8.19
N LYS A 150 3.13 -7.78 -8.40
CA LYS A 150 1.97 -7.50 -9.24
C LYS A 150 0.67 -7.75 -8.50
N GLY A 151 -0.28 -6.85 -8.69
CA GLY A 151 -1.63 -6.93 -8.17
C GLY A 151 -2.58 -6.07 -9.01
N CYS A 152 -3.66 -5.60 -8.41
CA CYS A 152 -4.65 -4.73 -9.08
C CYS A 152 -4.75 -3.34 -8.43
N LYS A 153 -4.33 -3.21 -7.18
CA LYS A 153 -4.47 -2.00 -6.38
C LYS A 153 -3.36 -1.94 -5.35
N LEU A 154 -2.59 -0.86 -5.39
CA LEU A 154 -1.57 -0.55 -4.39
C LEU A 154 -2.07 0.64 -3.58
N THR A 155 -2.14 0.48 -2.27
CA THR A 155 -2.45 1.57 -1.32
C THR A 155 -1.21 1.85 -0.51
N VAL A 156 -0.82 3.13 -0.42
CA VAL A 156 0.37 3.58 0.28
C VAL A 156 0.00 4.72 1.22
N LEU A 157 0.33 4.57 2.51
CA LEU A 157 0.19 5.60 3.53
C LEU A 157 1.47 6.44 3.54
N MET A 158 1.44 7.67 3.06
CA MET A 158 2.64 8.49 2.91
C MET A 158 3.30 8.81 4.26
N GLU A 159 2.49 9.04 5.30
CA GLU A 159 2.97 9.37 6.65
C GLU A 159 3.96 8.30 7.18
N THR A 160 3.57 7.04 7.03
CA THR A 160 4.29 5.88 7.57
C THR A 160 5.12 5.12 6.54
N GLY A 161 4.94 5.42 5.25
CA GLY A 161 5.50 4.64 4.14
C GLY A 161 4.89 3.24 3.99
N GLN A 162 3.88 2.86 4.78
CA GLN A 162 3.28 1.54 4.70
C GLN A 162 2.55 1.33 3.38
N ALA A 163 2.77 0.18 2.76
CA ALA A 163 2.14 -0.16 1.51
C ALA A 163 1.48 -1.54 1.53
N LYS A 164 0.35 -1.62 0.83
CA LYS A 164 -0.48 -2.81 0.70
C LYS A 164 -0.86 -3.01 -0.76
N LEU A 165 -0.54 -4.19 -1.29
CA LEU A 165 -0.92 -4.61 -2.64
C LEU A 165 -2.05 -5.64 -2.57
N ASP A 166 -3.19 -5.32 -3.17
CA ASP A 166 -4.36 -6.20 -3.25
C ASP A 166 -4.44 -6.92 -4.61
N ALA A 167 -5.11 -8.07 -4.63
CA ALA A 167 -5.27 -8.92 -5.83
C ALA A 167 -6.63 -8.77 -6.56
N CYS A 168 -7.61 -8.07 -5.99
CA CYS A 168 -8.96 -7.85 -6.56
C CYS A 168 -9.63 -9.13 -7.10
N GLY A 169 -9.58 -10.23 -6.34
CA GLY A 169 -10.15 -11.50 -6.74
C GLY A 169 -9.21 -12.42 -7.54
N GLY A 170 -8.03 -11.94 -7.93
CA GLY A 170 -6.93 -12.74 -8.47
C GLY A 170 -5.93 -13.18 -7.40
N ARG A 171 -4.65 -13.26 -7.79
CA ARG A 171 -3.52 -13.51 -6.88
C ARG A 171 -2.54 -12.33 -6.93
N VAL A 172 -1.89 -12.05 -5.81
CA VAL A 172 -0.68 -11.22 -5.81
C VAL A 172 0.47 -12.08 -6.31
N GLU A 173 1.23 -11.58 -7.27
CA GLU A 173 2.44 -12.25 -7.76
C GLU A 173 3.68 -11.52 -7.26
N ILE A 174 4.69 -12.28 -6.84
CA ILE A 174 5.98 -11.75 -6.41
C ILE A 174 7.07 -12.52 -7.15
N LEU A 175 7.94 -11.79 -7.84
CA LEU A 175 9.17 -12.29 -8.42
C LEU A 175 10.32 -11.68 -7.61
N LEU A 176 11.09 -12.54 -6.96
CA LEU A 176 12.27 -12.16 -6.20
C LEU A 176 13.52 -12.57 -6.98
N ASP A 177 14.39 -11.62 -7.28
CA ASP A 177 15.67 -11.95 -7.89
C ASP A 177 16.60 -12.55 -6.81
N PRO A 178 17.14 -13.77 -7.00
CA PRO A 178 18.06 -14.38 -6.05
C PRO A 178 19.30 -13.53 -5.74
N LYS A 179 19.76 -12.69 -6.67
CA LYS A 179 20.91 -11.78 -6.50
C LYS A 179 20.58 -10.57 -5.63
N SER A 180 19.30 -10.26 -5.43
CA SER A 180 18.84 -9.21 -4.50
C SER A 180 18.85 -9.65 -3.04
N ARG A 181 18.93 -10.97 -2.79
CA ARG A 181 19.21 -11.48 -1.46
C ARG A 181 20.65 -11.11 -1.15
N GLN A 182 20.87 -10.09 -0.32
CA GLN A 182 22.19 -9.92 0.26
C GLN A 182 22.61 -11.26 0.89
N PRO A 183 23.84 -11.75 0.68
CA PRO A 183 24.33 -12.89 1.43
C PRO A 183 24.15 -12.54 2.90
N GLN A 184 23.31 -13.29 3.62
CA GLN A 184 23.35 -13.27 5.09
C GLN A 184 24.82 -13.37 5.46
N GLN A 185 25.35 -12.37 6.16
CA GLN A 185 26.68 -12.43 6.74
C GLN A 185 26.74 -13.77 7.49
N LYS A 186 27.53 -14.70 6.95
CA LYS A 186 27.93 -15.86 7.71
C LYS A 186 28.88 -15.31 8.78
N GLN A 187 28.41 -15.43 10.03
CA GLN A 187 29.13 -15.29 11.31
C GLN A 187 29.27 -13.87 11.84
#